data_AF-A0A267MN67-F1
#
_entry.id   AF-A0A267MN67-F1
#
_cell.length_a   1.000
_cell.length_b   1.000
_cell.length_c   1.000
_cell.angle_alpha   90.00
_cell.angle_beta   90.00
_cell.angle_gamma   90.00
#
_symmetry.space_group_name_H-M   'P 1'
#
loop_
_entity.id
_entity.type
_entity.pdbx_description
1 polymer ?
#
loop_
_entity_poly.entity_id
_entity_poly.type
_entity_poly.pdbx_seq_one_letter_code
_entity_poly.pdbx_strand_id
1 'polypeptide(L)'
;INGRVCVPLGEFIRDIGGSVSYDGATRTIQISQGETDLEFVQGSSTAKLDGEPIAMDHYTIDGRVMIPIRFIGETLGLDVEWDGDTKTVILTDETNSEQIAKIEGIAQNGDASSITIEDIKDAGVTESKVLDGNLLAYQAAIVAAEDGALNTKAKIEDMVDGVNLAQAAVKRDAIAKIEGIAKNGDASSITIKDIKDAGVTVSKVLDGNLSAYQAAIAAVADGGLDTIAKIEDMVDIVNSVLE
;
A
#
# COMPACT_ATOMS: atom_id res chain seq x y z
N ILE A 1 -5.29 -33.82 -16.29
CA ILE A 1 -6.45 -34.74 -16.46
C ILE A 1 -7.16 -34.36 -17.75
N ASN A 2 -7.37 -35.27 -18.71
CA ASN A 2 -8.03 -34.98 -20.00
C ASN A 2 -7.48 -33.76 -20.75
N GLY A 3 -6.15 -33.61 -20.80
CA GLY A 3 -5.49 -32.47 -21.46
C GLY A 3 -5.51 -31.16 -20.67
N ARG A 4 -6.11 -31.12 -19.47
CA ARG A 4 -6.08 -29.95 -18.57
C ARG A 4 -5.04 -30.12 -17.47
N VAL A 5 -4.37 -29.03 -17.11
CA VAL A 5 -3.56 -28.94 -15.89
C VAL A 5 -4.51 -28.76 -14.71
N CYS A 6 -4.41 -29.63 -13.72
CA CYS A 6 -5.25 -29.59 -12.52
C CYS A 6 -4.37 -29.46 -11.28
N VAL A 7 -4.82 -28.67 -10.32
CA VAL A 7 -4.11 -28.45 -9.05
C VAL A 7 -4.98 -28.89 -7.86
N PRO A 8 -4.36 -29.30 -6.75
CA PRO A 8 -5.09 -29.56 -5.51
C PRO A 8 -5.70 -28.26 -5.00
N LEU A 9 -7.04 -28.19 -5.00
CA LEU A 9 -7.78 -26.96 -4.75
C LEU A 9 -7.35 -26.29 -3.44
N GLY A 10 -7.34 -27.04 -2.34
CA GLY A 10 -7.05 -26.46 -1.03
C GLY A 10 -5.61 -25.97 -0.86
N GLU A 11 -4.64 -26.53 -1.58
CA GLU A 11 -3.25 -26.03 -1.55
C GLU A 11 -3.15 -24.75 -2.36
N PHE A 12 -3.66 -24.78 -3.60
CA PHE A 12 -3.66 -23.63 -4.49
C PHE A 12 -4.31 -22.40 -3.86
N ILE A 13 -5.52 -22.54 -3.29
CA ILE A 13 -6.24 -21.44 -2.64
C ILE A 13 -5.42 -20.82 -1.49
N ARG A 14 -4.73 -21.65 -0.71
CA ARG A 14 -3.86 -21.13 0.37
C ARG A 14 -2.63 -20.41 -0.17
N ASP A 15 -2.04 -20.92 -1.25
CA ASP A 15 -0.85 -20.32 -1.86
C ASP A 15 -1.14 -18.91 -2.41
N ILE A 16 -2.37 -18.66 -2.87
CA ILE A 16 -2.83 -17.34 -3.32
C ILE A 16 -3.50 -16.49 -2.22
N GLY A 17 -3.35 -16.88 -0.95
CA GLY A 17 -3.83 -16.12 0.21
C GLY A 17 -5.33 -16.24 0.49
N GLY A 18 -6.04 -17.12 -0.20
CA GLY A 18 -7.45 -17.42 0.06
C GLY A 18 -7.67 -18.43 1.18
N SER A 19 -8.94 -18.63 1.54
CA SER A 19 -9.39 -19.62 2.51
C SER A 19 -10.31 -20.64 1.86
N VAL A 20 -10.30 -21.87 2.38
CA VAL A 20 -11.18 -22.95 1.93
C VAL A 20 -11.80 -23.64 3.14
N SER A 21 -13.11 -23.88 3.09
CA SER A 21 -13.85 -24.63 4.10
C SER A 21 -14.63 -25.78 3.46
N TYR A 22 -14.89 -26.82 4.25
CA TYR A 22 -15.66 -27.99 3.81
C TYR A 22 -16.69 -28.38 4.87
N ASP A 23 -17.96 -28.41 4.49
CA ASP A 23 -19.04 -28.97 5.30
C ASP A 23 -19.27 -30.44 4.90
N GLY A 24 -18.94 -31.36 5.80
CA GLY A 24 -19.09 -32.80 5.56
C GLY A 24 -20.53 -33.31 5.49
N ALA A 25 -21.50 -32.56 6.06
CA ALA A 25 -22.92 -32.96 6.04
C ALA A 25 -23.55 -32.71 4.67
N THR A 26 -23.25 -31.56 4.08
CA THR A 26 -23.75 -31.13 2.76
C THR A 26 -22.79 -31.46 1.62
N ARG A 27 -21.54 -31.78 1.95
CA ARG A 27 -20.40 -31.91 1.03
C ARG A 27 -20.10 -30.60 0.29
N THR A 28 -20.44 -29.48 0.89
CA THR A 28 -20.22 -28.15 0.34
C THR A 28 -18.79 -27.70 0.60
N ILE A 29 -18.14 -27.19 -0.43
CA ILE A 29 -16.85 -26.52 -0.40
C ILE A 29 -17.11 -25.04 -0.60
N GLN A 30 -16.56 -24.21 0.28
CA GLN A 30 -16.58 -22.76 0.15
C GLN A 30 -15.15 -22.24 0.08
N ILE A 31 -14.93 -21.30 -0.82
CA ILE A 31 -13.65 -20.63 -1.05
C ILE A 31 -13.90 -19.14 -0.97
N SER A 32 -13.02 -18.42 -0.28
CA SER A 32 -13.02 -16.96 -0.28
C SER A 32 -11.60 -16.47 -0.55
N GLN A 33 -11.44 -15.59 -1.53
CA GLN A 33 -10.19 -14.89 -1.83
C GLN A 33 -10.55 -13.46 -2.22
N GLY A 34 -9.98 -12.47 -1.52
CA GLY A 34 -10.41 -11.07 -1.67
C GLY A 34 -11.91 -10.89 -1.41
N GLU A 35 -12.62 -10.29 -2.38
CA GLU A 35 -14.07 -10.14 -2.37
C GLU A 35 -14.82 -11.27 -3.10
N THR A 36 -14.09 -12.23 -3.68
CA THR A 36 -14.67 -13.31 -4.48
C THR A 36 -14.98 -14.53 -3.61
N ASP A 37 -16.24 -14.98 -3.69
CA ASP A 37 -16.72 -16.19 -3.04
C ASP A 37 -17.11 -17.26 -4.08
N LEU A 38 -16.54 -18.46 -3.94
CA LEU A 38 -16.88 -19.62 -4.77
C LEU A 38 -17.39 -20.76 -3.89
N GLU A 39 -18.61 -21.21 -4.15
CA GLU A 39 -19.25 -22.33 -3.45
C GLU A 39 -19.63 -23.46 -4.41
N PHE A 40 -19.36 -24.71 -4.04
CA PHE A 40 -19.90 -25.85 -4.78
C PHE A 40 -20.03 -27.11 -3.92
N VAL A 41 -20.94 -28.00 -4.32
CA VAL A 41 -21.06 -29.32 -3.69
C VAL A 41 -20.11 -30.30 -4.39
N GLN A 42 -19.34 -31.06 -3.61
CA GLN A 42 -18.42 -32.06 -4.14
C GLN A 42 -19.19 -33.10 -4.98
N GLY A 43 -18.85 -33.16 -6.27
CA GLY A 43 -19.48 -34.04 -7.27
C GLY A 43 -20.46 -33.32 -8.19
N SER A 44 -20.79 -32.06 -7.91
CA SER A 44 -21.58 -31.19 -8.78
C SER A 44 -20.78 -30.71 -9.99
N SER A 45 -21.42 -30.60 -11.16
CA SER A 45 -20.85 -29.92 -12.34
C SER A 45 -21.14 -28.42 -12.37
N THR A 46 -21.67 -27.88 -11.27
CA THR A 46 -22.08 -26.48 -11.11
C THR A 46 -21.56 -25.95 -9.77
N ALA A 47 -20.91 -24.80 -9.84
CA ALA A 47 -20.53 -23.97 -8.70
C ALA A 47 -21.36 -22.68 -8.68
N LYS A 48 -21.21 -21.89 -7.62
CA LYS A 48 -21.75 -20.54 -7.49
C LYS A 48 -20.60 -19.57 -7.25
N LEU A 49 -20.42 -18.63 -8.16
CA LEU A 49 -19.48 -17.51 -8.04
C LEU A 49 -20.28 -16.28 -7.61
N ASP A 50 -20.01 -15.74 -6.43
CA ASP A 50 -20.72 -14.60 -5.85
C ASP A 50 -22.26 -14.77 -5.86
N GLY A 51 -22.69 -16.03 -5.67
CA GLY A 51 -24.10 -16.43 -5.70
C GLY A 51 -24.64 -16.83 -7.08
N GLU A 52 -23.96 -16.49 -8.17
CA GLU A 52 -24.37 -16.78 -9.54
C GLU A 52 -23.86 -18.15 -10.03
N PRO A 53 -24.70 -18.99 -10.67
CA PRO A 53 -24.31 -20.34 -11.07
C PRO A 53 -23.31 -20.33 -12.25
N ILE A 54 -22.23 -21.09 -12.11
CA ILE A 54 -21.20 -21.28 -13.14
C ILE A 54 -20.93 -22.78 -13.37
N ALA A 55 -20.71 -23.16 -14.64
CA ALA A 55 -20.33 -24.52 -14.99
C ALA A 55 -18.89 -24.79 -14.55
N MET A 56 -18.66 -25.92 -13.89
CA MET A 56 -17.35 -26.28 -13.37
C MET A 56 -17.12 -27.79 -13.48
N ASP A 57 -15.90 -28.17 -13.87
CA ASP A 57 -15.42 -29.54 -13.75
C ASP A 57 -14.43 -29.62 -12.58
N HIS A 58 -14.60 -30.63 -11.71
CA HIS A 58 -13.61 -30.99 -10.70
C HIS A 58 -13.48 -32.51 -10.62
N TYR A 59 -12.37 -32.96 -10.04
CA TYR A 59 -12.05 -34.38 -9.87
C TYR A 59 -11.68 -34.65 -8.42
N THR A 60 -11.94 -35.86 -7.93
CA THR A 60 -11.40 -36.30 -6.64
C THR A 60 -10.31 -37.33 -6.89
N ILE A 61 -9.08 -37.03 -6.48
CA ILE A 61 -7.92 -37.94 -6.57
C ILE A 61 -7.33 -38.08 -5.18
N ASP A 62 -7.23 -39.32 -4.68
CA ASP A 62 -6.70 -39.64 -3.35
C ASP A 62 -7.34 -38.81 -2.21
N GLY A 63 -8.66 -38.59 -2.33
CA GLY A 63 -9.43 -37.81 -1.35
C GLY A 63 -9.27 -36.28 -1.46
N ARG A 64 -8.50 -35.78 -2.43
CA ARG A 64 -8.30 -34.35 -2.69
C ARG A 64 -9.12 -33.90 -3.88
N VAL A 65 -9.74 -32.73 -3.76
CA VAL A 65 -10.41 -32.09 -4.89
C VAL A 65 -9.36 -31.42 -5.79
N MET A 66 -9.37 -31.80 -7.05
CA MET A 66 -8.51 -31.31 -8.12
C MET A 66 -9.36 -30.46 -9.06
N ILE A 67 -8.92 -29.24 -9.32
CA ILE A 67 -9.63 -28.29 -10.18
C ILE A 67 -8.74 -27.86 -11.35
N PRO A 68 -9.28 -27.65 -12.57
CA PRO A 68 -8.52 -27.05 -13.65
C PRO A 68 -7.96 -25.70 -13.21
N ILE A 69 -6.64 -25.52 -13.32
CA ILE A 69 -5.97 -24.30 -12.84
C ILE A 69 -6.49 -23.05 -13.53
N ARG A 70 -6.82 -23.15 -14.83
CA ARG A 70 -7.40 -22.04 -15.58
C ARG A 70 -8.76 -21.62 -15.05
N PHE A 71 -9.65 -22.59 -14.80
CA PHE A 71 -10.97 -22.29 -14.27
C PHE A 71 -10.85 -21.53 -12.96
N ILE A 72 -10.07 -22.05 -12.01
CA ILE A 72 -9.95 -21.41 -10.69
C ILE A 72 -9.17 -20.09 -10.76
N GLY A 73 -8.14 -19.97 -11.61
CA GLY A 73 -7.41 -18.72 -11.81
C GLY A 73 -8.31 -17.62 -12.36
N GLU A 74 -8.97 -17.86 -13.49
CA GLU A 74 -9.87 -16.88 -14.12
C GLU A 74 -11.07 -16.54 -13.22
N THR A 75 -11.62 -17.52 -12.49
CA THR A 75 -12.71 -17.29 -11.53
C THR A 75 -12.29 -16.36 -10.40
N LEU A 76 -11.01 -16.37 -10.03
CA LEU A 76 -10.43 -15.52 -8.99
C LEU A 76 -9.76 -14.26 -9.57
N GLY A 77 -10.07 -13.89 -10.81
CA GLY A 77 -9.58 -12.65 -11.44
C GLY A 77 -8.13 -12.70 -11.91
N LEU A 78 -7.51 -13.88 -11.98
CA LEU A 78 -6.15 -14.07 -12.49
C LEU A 78 -6.18 -14.34 -14.00
N ASP A 79 -5.28 -13.70 -14.75
CA ASP A 79 -4.92 -14.13 -16.10
C ASP A 79 -4.11 -15.43 -16.06
N VAL A 80 -4.33 -16.30 -17.04
CA VAL A 80 -3.78 -17.66 -17.06
C VAL A 80 -3.13 -17.98 -18.40
N GLU A 81 -1.81 -17.81 -18.44
CA GLU A 81 -1.00 -18.12 -19.61
C GLU A 81 -0.37 -19.52 -19.52
N TRP A 82 -0.19 -20.16 -20.68
CA TRP A 82 0.57 -21.40 -20.81
C TRP A 82 1.87 -21.15 -21.57
N ASP A 83 3.00 -21.34 -20.90
CA ASP A 83 4.30 -21.40 -21.55
C ASP A 83 4.53 -22.82 -22.09
N GLY A 84 4.44 -22.93 -23.41
CA GLY A 84 4.62 -24.19 -24.12
C GLY A 84 6.04 -24.72 -24.13
N ASP A 85 7.05 -23.89 -23.94
CA ASP A 85 8.46 -24.27 -23.99
C ASP A 85 8.89 -24.84 -22.64
N THR A 86 8.53 -24.17 -21.55
CA THR A 86 8.86 -24.62 -20.18
C THR A 86 7.82 -25.56 -19.59
N LYS A 87 6.66 -25.71 -20.23
CA LYS A 87 5.50 -26.48 -19.72
C LYS A 87 4.98 -25.92 -18.39
N THR A 88 4.91 -24.60 -18.30
CA THR A 88 4.53 -23.87 -17.08
C THR A 88 3.20 -23.16 -17.29
N VAL A 89 2.36 -23.17 -16.26
CA VAL A 89 1.20 -22.27 -16.20
C VAL A 89 1.62 -21.03 -15.43
N ILE A 90 1.47 -19.87 -16.05
CA ILE A 90 1.75 -18.57 -15.45
C ILE A 90 0.40 -17.97 -15.05
N LEU A 91 0.32 -17.51 -13.80
CA LEU A 91 -0.84 -16.85 -13.25
C LEU A 91 -0.46 -15.41 -12.95
N THR A 92 -1.24 -14.45 -13.45
CA THR A 92 -0.98 -13.01 -13.27
C THR A 92 -2.22 -12.36 -12.69
N ASP A 93 -2.05 -11.56 -11.66
CA ASP A 93 -3.15 -10.77 -11.11
C ASP A 93 -3.26 -9.45 -11.90
N GLU A 94 -4.30 -9.31 -12.71
CA GLU A 94 -4.56 -8.09 -13.49
C GLU A 94 -5.47 -7.10 -12.75
N THR A 95 -5.98 -7.42 -11.55
CA THR A 95 -6.95 -6.56 -10.86
C THR A 95 -6.40 -5.16 -10.57
N ASN A 96 -5.08 -5.02 -10.45
CA ASN A 96 -4.40 -3.75 -10.23
C ASN A 96 -3.76 -3.17 -11.51
N SER A 97 -3.87 -3.85 -12.67
CA SER A 97 -3.09 -3.49 -13.86
C SER A 97 -3.42 -2.10 -14.41
N GLU A 98 -4.68 -1.67 -14.32
CA GLU A 98 -5.10 -0.33 -14.74
C GLU A 98 -4.46 0.76 -13.88
N GLN A 99 -4.48 0.62 -12.55
CA GLN A 99 -3.88 1.58 -11.63
C GLN A 99 -2.34 1.57 -11.67
N ILE A 100 -1.73 0.39 -11.81
CA ILE A 100 -0.30 0.26 -12.05
C ILE A 100 0.08 0.98 -13.35
N ALA A 101 -0.67 0.77 -14.43
CA ALA A 101 -0.43 1.45 -15.71
C ALA A 101 -0.65 2.97 -15.62
N LYS A 102 -1.63 3.42 -14.84
CA LYS A 102 -1.85 4.85 -14.56
C LYS A 102 -0.63 5.47 -13.85
N ILE A 103 -0.11 4.83 -12.81
CA ILE A 103 1.06 5.31 -12.06
C ILE A 103 2.33 5.28 -12.93
N GLU A 104 2.59 4.17 -13.61
CA GLU A 104 3.74 4.01 -14.50
C GLU A 104 3.70 5.01 -15.66
N GLY A 105 2.52 5.21 -16.27
CA GLY A 105 2.34 6.16 -17.37
C GLY A 105 2.60 7.62 -16.96
N ILE A 106 2.48 7.96 -15.68
CA ILE A 106 2.83 9.27 -15.15
C ILE A 106 4.34 9.44 -15.00
N ALA A 107 5.07 8.40 -14.57
CA ALA A 107 6.53 8.46 -14.54
C ALA A 107 7.11 8.84 -15.92
N GLN A 108 6.43 8.44 -17.00
CA GLN A 108 6.79 8.78 -18.37
C GLN A 108 6.40 10.21 -18.80
N ASN A 109 5.39 10.84 -18.17
CA ASN A 109 4.78 12.11 -18.61
C ASN A 109 4.77 13.24 -17.56
N GLY A 110 5.39 13.03 -16.40
CA GLY A 110 5.93 14.09 -15.53
C GLY A 110 4.96 14.89 -14.65
N ASP A 111 3.68 14.52 -14.53
CA ASP A 111 2.74 15.17 -13.60
C ASP A 111 1.91 14.16 -12.83
N ALA A 112 2.22 13.98 -11.54
CA ALA A 112 1.51 13.07 -10.64
C ALA A 112 0.43 13.76 -9.78
N SER A 113 0.08 15.01 -10.06
CA SER A 113 -0.91 15.75 -9.24
C SER A 113 -2.29 15.10 -9.19
N SER A 114 -2.64 14.29 -10.20
CA SER A 114 -3.89 13.52 -10.24
C SER A 114 -3.85 12.20 -9.47
N ILE A 115 -2.68 11.76 -8.98
CA ILE A 115 -2.56 10.53 -8.19
C ILE A 115 -3.07 10.81 -6.77
N THR A 116 -3.98 9.96 -6.32
CA THR A 116 -4.53 9.97 -4.97
C THR A 116 -3.95 8.84 -4.13
N ILE A 117 -4.21 8.85 -2.83
CA ILE A 117 -3.91 7.72 -1.96
C ILE A 117 -4.65 6.46 -2.41
N GLU A 118 -5.88 6.62 -2.86
CA GLU A 118 -6.69 5.50 -3.34
C GLU A 118 -6.08 4.85 -4.57
N ASP A 119 -5.57 5.66 -5.51
CA ASP A 119 -4.87 5.12 -6.69
C ASP A 119 -3.66 4.25 -6.32
N ILE A 120 -2.94 4.59 -5.25
CA ILE A 120 -1.78 3.82 -4.77
C ILE A 120 -2.25 2.52 -4.11
N LYS A 121 -3.35 2.54 -3.35
CA LYS A 121 -3.93 1.34 -2.73
C LYS A 121 -4.53 0.41 -3.77
N ASP A 122 -5.26 0.95 -4.74
CA ASP A 122 -5.86 0.25 -5.87
C ASP A 122 -4.78 -0.29 -6.83
N ALA A 123 -3.54 0.19 -6.76
CA ALA A 123 -2.38 -0.46 -7.41
C ALA A 123 -1.91 -1.73 -6.66
N GLY A 124 -2.60 -2.12 -5.59
CA GLY A 124 -2.40 -3.35 -4.84
C GLY A 124 -1.40 -3.21 -3.69
N VAL A 125 -0.91 -2.01 -3.40
CA VAL A 125 -0.01 -1.75 -2.27
C VAL A 125 -0.72 -2.03 -0.95
N THR A 126 -0.01 -2.63 0.01
CA THR A 126 -0.57 -2.91 1.34
C THR A 126 -1.09 -1.61 1.99
N GLU A 127 -2.39 -1.52 2.26
CA GLU A 127 -3.04 -0.28 2.72
C GLU A 127 -2.38 0.36 3.94
N SER A 128 -1.94 -0.44 4.91
CA SER A 128 -1.30 0.04 6.15
C SER A 128 0.07 0.70 5.93
N LYS A 129 0.68 0.51 4.75
CA LYS A 129 1.92 1.18 4.34
C LYS A 129 1.66 2.53 3.66
N VAL A 130 0.47 2.77 3.13
CA VAL A 130 0.15 3.99 2.39
C VAL A 130 -0.30 5.06 3.39
N LEU A 131 0.54 6.09 3.59
CA LEU A 131 0.30 7.14 4.57
C LEU A 131 -0.20 8.41 3.89
N ASP A 132 -1.40 8.87 4.26
CA ASP A 132 -2.03 10.08 3.69
C ASP A 132 -1.12 11.31 3.75
N GLY A 133 -0.39 11.49 4.86
CA GLY A 133 0.54 12.59 5.06
C GLY A 133 1.74 12.60 4.10
N ASN A 134 1.99 11.48 3.41
CA ASN A 134 3.10 11.33 2.47
C ASN A 134 2.67 11.43 1.01
N LEU A 135 1.39 11.74 0.71
CA LEU A 135 0.87 11.81 -0.67
C LEU A 135 1.76 12.65 -1.61
N LEU A 136 2.15 13.86 -1.19
CA LEU A 136 2.99 14.74 -2.01
C LEU A 136 4.38 14.13 -2.27
N ALA A 137 4.92 13.38 -1.30
CA ALA A 137 6.21 12.72 -1.44
C ALA A 137 6.11 11.49 -2.35
N TYR A 138 5.01 10.74 -2.30
CA TYR A 138 4.73 9.66 -3.25
C TYR A 138 4.60 10.21 -4.67
N GLN A 139 3.81 11.27 -4.87
CA GLN A 139 3.66 11.94 -6.16
C GLN A 139 5.02 12.39 -6.72
N ALA A 140 5.88 12.99 -5.88
CA ALA A 140 7.22 13.39 -6.28
C ALA A 140 8.11 12.19 -6.66
N ALA A 141 8.02 11.09 -5.93
CA ALA A 141 8.76 9.87 -6.24
C ALA A 141 8.28 9.21 -7.54
N ILE A 142 6.96 9.23 -7.81
CA ILE A 142 6.37 8.74 -9.07
C ILE A 142 6.91 9.56 -10.25
N VAL A 143 6.93 10.89 -10.16
CA VAL A 143 7.48 11.76 -11.21
C VAL A 143 8.98 11.54 -11.42
N ALA A 144 9.71 11.21 -10.37
CA ALA A 144 11.16 10.98 -10.43
C ALA A 144 11.55 9.56 -10.88
N ALA A 145 10.59 8.64 -11.00
CA ALA A 145 10.85 7.26 -11.34
C ALA A 145 11.30 7.11 -12.81
N GLU A 146 12.23 6.20 -13.05
CA GLU A 146 12.62 5.81 -14.41
C GLU A 146 11.56 4.92 -15.06
N ASP A 147 11.58 4.83 -16.39
CA ASP A 147 10.67 3.95 -17.13
C ASP A 147 10.81 2.49 -16.68
N GLY A 148 9.68 1.84 -16.43
CA GLY A 148 9.57 0.50 -15.89
C GLY A 148 9.90 0.38 -14.40
N ALA A 149 10.19 1.48 -13.70
CA ALA A 149 10.50 1.43 -12.27
C ALA A 149 9.26 1.26 -11.39
N LEU A 150 8.04 1.44 -11.91
CA LEU A 150 6.77 1.33 -11.18
C LEU A 150 5.76 0.39 -11.86
N ASN A 151 6.24 -0.51 -12.75
CA ASN A 151 5.38 -1.36 -13.57
C ASN A 151 4.83 -2.62 -12.88
N THR A 152 5.04 -2.77 -11.57
CA THR A 152 4.48 -3.87 -10.78
C THR A 152 4.11 -3.40 -9.38
N LYS A 153 3.13 -4.08 -8.74
CA LYS A 153 2.77 -3.88 -7.33
C LYS A 153 3.99 -3.83 -6.42
N ALA A 154 4.90 -4.81 -6.54
CA ALA A 154 6.07 -4.91 -5.68
C ALA A 154 6.98 -3.67 -5.78
N LYS A 155 7.18 -3.16 -7.00
CA LYS A 155 7.99 -1.96 -7.23
C LYS A 155 7.33 -0.68 -6.70
N ILE A 156 6.02 -0.56 -6.84
CA ILE A 156 5.27 0.57 -6.27
C ILE A 156 5.31 0.50 -4.74
N GLU A 157 5.16 -0.70 -4.16
CA GLU A 157 5.27 -0.89 -2.71
C GLU A 157 6.67 -0.57 -2.19
N ASP A 158 7.73 -0.97 -2.91
CA ASP A 158 9.12 -0.61 -2.58
C ASP A 158 9.34 0.92 -2.62
N MET A 159 8.75 1.61 -3.61
CA MET A 159 8.79 3.07 -3.70
C MET A 159 8.05 3.72 -2.52
N VAL A 160 6.88 3.22 -2.14
CA VAL A 160 6.12 3.69 -0.97
C VAL A 160 6.93 3.51 0.32
N ASP A 161 7.52 2.33 0.53
CA ASP A 161 8.35 2.05 1.71
C ASP A 161 9.60 2.95 1.75
N GLY A 162 10.24 3.16 0.60
CA GLY A 162 11.39 4.07 0.46
C GLY A 162 11.04 5.51 0.81
N VAL A 163 9.91 6.02 0.29
CA VAL A 163 9.42 7.37 0.61
C VAL A 163 9.09 7.49 2.09
N ASN A 164 8.39 6.51 2.67
CA ASN A 164 8.05 6.51 4.10
C ASN A 164 9.30 6.59 4.98
N LEU A 165 10.31 5.77 4.68
CA LEU A 165 11.57 5.76 5.40
C LEU A 165 12.30 7.11 5.26
N ALA A 166 12.33 7.68 4.06
CA ALA A 166 12.96 8.97 3.82
C ALA A 166 12.26 10.11 4.58
N GLN A 167 10.92 10.16 4.57
CA GLN A 167 10.16 11.16 5.31
C GLN A 167 10.34 11.00 6.83
N ALA A 168 10.38 9.76 7.34
CA ALA A 168 10.67 9.50 8.74
C ALA A 168 12.09 9.99 9.15
N ALA A 169 13.09 9.82 8.28
CA ALA A 169 14.44 10.32 8.52
C ALA A 169 14.50 11.85 8.52
N VAL A 170 13.89 12.51 7.53
CA VAL A 170 13.77 13.98 7.46
C VAL A 170 13.17 14.53 8.76
N LYS A 171 12.08 13.91 9.20
CA LYS A 171 11.38 14.27 10.43
C LYS A 171 12.24 14.15 11.67
N ARG A 172 12.91 13.00 11.82
CA ARG A 172 13.81 12.77 12.95
C ARG A 172 14.97 13.78 12.96
N ASP A 173 15.56 14.06 11.80
CA ASP A 173 16.69 14.97 11.69
C ASP A 173 16.28 16.43 11.97
N ALA A 174 15.08 16.83 11.54
CA ALA A 174 14.51 18.14 11.85
C ALA A 174 14.19 18.31 13.35
N ILE A 175 13.59 17.30 13.99
CA ILE A 175 13.37 17.30 15.44
C ILE A 175 14.72 17.39 16.17
N ALA A 176 15.71 16.60 15.77
CA ALA A 176 17.04 16.64 16.38
C ALA A 176 17.73 18.01 16.21
N LYS A 177 17.52 18.69 15.08
CA LYS A 177 18.03 20.05 14.84
C LYS A 177 17.36 21.07 15.77
N ILE A 178 16.03 20.99 15.95
CA ILE A 178 15.27 21.90 16.82
C ILE A 178 15.61 21.66 18.29
N GLU A 179 15.57 20.40 18.72
CA GLU A 179 15.83 19.98 20.10
C GLU A 179 17.29 20.20 20.51
N GLY A 180 18.23 20.10 19.56
CA GLY A 180 19.65 20.34 19.82
C GLY A 180 19.99 21.79 20.17
N ILE A 181 19.04 22.73 20.08
CA ILE A 181 19.24 24.11 20.51
C ILE A 181 19.22 24.17 22.04
N ALA A 182 20.38 24.46 22.64
CA ALA A 182 20.49 24.67 24.08
C ALA A 182 19.60 25.84 24.55
N LYS A 183 19.12 25.76 25.80
CA LYS A 183 18.36 26.86 26.42
C LYS A 183 19.13 28.18 26.41
N ASN A 184 18.46 29.25 26.02
CA ASN A 184 19.01 30.58 25.70
C ASN A 184 20.06 30.57 24.58
N GLY A 185 20.08 29.52 23.77
CA GLY A 185 20.93 29.38 22.60
C GLY A 185 20.43 30.20 21.41
N ASP A 186 21.21 30.20 20.34
CA ASP A 186 20.86 30.89 19.10
C ASP A 186 20.09 29.97 18.15
N ALA A 187 18.78 30.19 18.04
CA ALA A 187 17.90 29.47 17.11
C ALA A 187 17.79 30.12 15.72
N SER A 188 18.64 31.11 15.38
CA SER A 188 18.57 31.84 14.09
C SER A 188 18.75 30.94 12.85
N SER A 189 19.36 29.76 13.01
CA SER A 189 19.52 28.76 11.96
C SER A 189 18.28 27.89 11.68
N ILE A 190 17.27 27.96 12.56
CA ILE A 190 15.99 27.27 12.38
C ILE A 190 15.17 28.03 11.34
N THR A 191 14.64 27.30 10.38
CA THR A 191 13.78 27.81 9.30
C THR A 191 12.37 27.27 9.46
N ILE A 192 11.43 27.88 8.74
CA ILE A 192 10.06 27.35 8.60
C ILE A 192 10.08 25.91 8.06
N LYS A 193 11.01 25.61 7.15
CA LYS A 193 11.15 24.26 6.60
C LYS A 193 11.49 23.26 7.69
N ASP A 194 12.40 23.58 8.61
CA ASP A 194 12.75 22.67 9.71
C ASP A 194 11.53 22.36 10.60
N ILE A 195 10.68 23.36 10.88
CA ILE A 195 9.46 23.16 11.68
C ILE A 195 8.44 22.27 10.93
N LYS A 196 8.26 22.50 9.62
CA LYS A 196 7.37 21.67 8.78
C LYS A 196 7.93 20.24 8.63
N ASP A 197 9.23 20.11 8.41
CA ASP A 197 9.93 18.82 8.29
C ASP A 197 9.84 18.01 9.58
N ALA A 198 9.87 18.66 10.76
CA ALA A 198 9.63 18.00 12.04
C ALA A 198 8.23 17.37 12.16
N GLY A 199 7.36 17.60 11.18
CA GLY A 199 6.06 16.96 11.02
C GLY A 199 4.93 17.67 11.76
N VAL A 200 5.12 18.95 12.09
CA VAL A 200 4.04 19.83 12.55
C VAL A 200 3.04 20.02 11.42
N THR A 201 1.75 20.07 11.74
CA THR A 201 0.69 20.36 10.76
C THR A 201 1.02 21.63 9.94
N VAL A 202 1.21 21.47 8.63
CA VAL A 202 1.74 22.54 7.76
C VAL A 202 0.91 23.82 7.80
N SER A 203 -0.42 23.71 7.91
CA SER A 203 -1.33 24.86 7.98
C SER A 203 -1.21 25.68 9.27
N LYS A 204 -0.62 25.11 10.33
CA LYS A 204 -0.36 25.82 11.59
C LYS A 204 0.96 26.59 11.57
N VAL A 205 1.89 26.24 10.70
CA VAL A 205 3.21 26.87 10.64
C VAL A 205 3.13 28.13 9.76
N LEU A 206 3.06 29.29 10.40
CA LEU A 206 2.89 30.58 9.73
C LEU A 206 4.25 31.22 9.43
N ASP A 207 4.54 31.47 8.16
CA ASP A 207 5.82 32.01 7.71
C ASP A 207 6.17 33.37 8.38
N GLY A 208 5.16 34.20 8.64
CA GLY A 208 5.32 35.50 9.32
C GLY A 208 5.73 35.40 10.80
N ASN A 209 5.58 34.23 11.42
CA ASN A 209 5.88 34.01 12.83
C ASN A 209 7.27 33.39 13.06
N LEU A 210 8.10 33.26 12.01
CA LEU A 210 9.43 32.62 12.10
C LEU A 210 10.27 33.15 13.28
N SER A 211 10.41 34.47 13.40
CA SER A 211 11.20 35.07 14.49
C SER A 211 10.66 34.72 15.88
N ALA A 212 9.34 34.58 16.02
CA ALA A 212 8.71 34.20 17.28
C ALA A 212 8.88 32.72 17.57
N TYR A 213 8.81 31.84 16.56
CA TYR A 213 9.15 30.43 16.72
C TYR A 213 10.61 30.25 17.13
N GLN A 214 11.54 30.96 16.48
CA GLN A 214 12.96 30.93 16.86
C GLN A 214 13.17 31.37 18.32
N ALA A 215 12.51 32.45 18.76
CA ALA A 215 12.58 32.91 20.14
C ALA A 215 12.00 31.89 21.14
N ALA A 216 10.90 31.22 20.79
CA ALA A 216 10.30 30.17 21.61
C ALA A 216 11.23 28.96 21.72
N ILE A 217 11.78 28.47 20.60
CA ILE A 217 12.74 27.35 20.58
C ILE A 217 13.95 27.66 21.46
N ALA A 218 14.52 28.87 21.34
CA ALA A 218 15.65 29.30 22.17
C ALA A 218 15.32 29.38 23.67
N ALA A 219 14.06 29.60 24.05
CA ALA A 219 13.66 29.76 25.46
C ALA A 219 13.34 28.43 26.16
N VAL A 220 13.07 27.37 25.41
CA VAL A 220 12.67 26.06 25.95
C VAL A 220 13.89 25.34 26.57
N ALA A 221 13.63 24.54 27.60
CA ALA A 221 14.66 23.70 28.21
C ALA A 221 14.93 22.45 27.36
N ASP A 222 16.13 21.90 27.48
CA ASP A 222 16.50 20.59 26.92
C ASP A 222 15.47 19.51 27.35
N GLY A 223 15.09 18.64 26.42
CA GLY A 223 13.97 17.70 26.49
C GLY A 223 12.60 18.30 26.16
N GLY A 224 12.52 19.60 25.88
CA GLY A 224 11.26 20.33 25.75
C GLY A 224 10.65 20.32 24.35
N LEU A 225 11.38 19.90 23.32
CA LEU A 225 10.97 19.85 21.91
C LEU A 225 11.38 18.53 21.21
N ASP A 226 11.64 17.47 21.98
CA ASP A 226 12.08 16.14 21.53
C ASP A 226 11.01 15.33 20.76
N THR A 227 9.79 15.85 20.64
CA THR A 227 8.66 15.18 20.00
C THR A 227 7.83 16.18 19.20
N ILE A 228 7.17 15.67 18.16
CA ILE A 228 6.30 16.45 17.27
C ILE A 228 5.22 17.18 18.06
N ALA A 229 4.58 16.48 19.01
CA ALA A 229 3.50 17.05 19.81
C ALA A 229 3.97 18.27 20.60
N LYS A 230 5.16 18.21 21.22
CA LYS A 230 5.74 19.35 21.94
C LYS A 230 6.08 20.53 21.02
N ILE A 231 6.61 20.24 19.82
CA ILE A 231 6.90 21.28 18.82
C ILE A 231 5.60 21.92 18.32
N GLU A 232 4.57 21.10 18.07
CA GLU A 232 3.26 21.58 17.63
C GLU A 232 2.56 22.41 18.71
N ASP A 233 2.60 21.98 19.98
CA ASP A 233 2.11 22.76 21.12
C ASP A 233 2.83 24.12 21.22
N MET A 234 4.15 24.15 21.00
CA MET A 234 4.92 25.40 20.97
C MET A 234 4.47 26.31 19.82
N VAL A 235 4.25 25.76 18.62
CA VAL A 235 3.73 26.53 17.47
C VAL A 235 2.35 27.10 17.77
N ASP A 236 1.45 26.31 18.35
CA ASP A 236 0.10 26.73 18.72
C ASP A 236 0.13 27.86 19.77
N ILE A 237 0.98 27.73 20.79
CA ILE A 237 1.19 28.78 21.79
C ILE A 237 1.67 30.07 21.14
N VAL A 238 2.72 30.01 20.30
CA VAL A 238 3.28 31.20 19.64
C VAL A 238 2.23 31.88 18.78
N ASN A 239 1.45 31.13 18.00
CA ASN A 239 0.40 31.68 17.16
C ASN A 239 -0.68 32.38 17.99
N SER A 240 -1.13 31.75 19.08
CA SER A 240 -2.18 32.32 19.95
C SER A 240 -1.80 33.64 20.64
N VAL A 241 -0.50 33.91 20.81
CA VAL A 241 0.00 35.14 21.44
C VAL A 241 0.11 36.30 20.44
N LEU A 242 0.16 35.99 19.13
CA LEU A 242 0.36 36.97 18.07
C LEU A 242 -0.93 37.33 17.30
N GLU A 243 -2.03 36.62 17.57
CA GLU A 243 -3.40 36.98 17.15
C GLU A 243 -3.98 38.11 18.00
#